data_AF-A0A7X8E1D2-F1
#
_entry.id   AF-A0A7X8E1D2-F1
#
_cell.length_a   1.000
_cell.length_b   1.000
_cell.length_c   1.000
_cell.angle_alpha   90.00
_cell.angle_beta   90.00
_cell.angle_gamma   90.00
#
_symmetry.space_group_name_H-M   'P 1'
#
loop_
_entity.id
_entity.type
_entity.pdbx_description
1 polymer ?
#
loop_
_entity_poly.entity_id
_entity_poly.type
_entity_poly.pdbx_seq_one_letter_code
_entity_poly.pdbx_strand_id
1 'polypeptide(L)'
;MGWMLRHYNTPDDSNIADLKRNRILQFQHRHYLALTLVMNLGLPLLLGIWHGDVWGMLLLAGVLRLFLGHHVTFFINSLAHFWGRQPYTSKNSARDNDLLAVFTFGEGYHNFHHLFESDYRNGIRWWHYDPTKWLIHSLSWLKLTSRLRTSPQERIEQAKLERRLEVAKQKILCGQQSGDTEQWLALLQSEYERLLQQLKSYYQMRKDLLELKRKAVYCKYEALRLRLSCDELKAAFTIQRRNWLRLTSQFA
;
A
#
# COMPACT_ATOMS: atom_id res chain seq x y z
N MET A 1 12.79 8.83 -21.30
CA MET A 1 13.39 8.26 -22.51
C MET A 1 14.90 8.41 -22.58
N GLY A 2 15.48 9.61 -22.42
CA GLY A 2 16.94 9.81 -22.55
C GLY A 2 17.81 8.93 -21.64
N TRP A 3 17.31 8.52 -20.48
CA TRP A 3 18.00 7.61 -19.56
C TRP A 3 18.06 6.16 -20.06
N MET A 4 17.26 5.74 -21.04
CA MET A 4 17.39 4.37 -21.58
C MET A 4 18.49 4.25 -22.62
N LEU A 5 18.92 5.37 -23.19
CA LEU A 5 19.89 5.43 -24.28
C LEU A 5 21.32 5.68 -23.79
N ARG A 6 21.52 5.79 -22.47
CA ARG A 6 22.81 6.07 -21.85
C ARG A 6 23.29 4.84 -21.08
N HIS A 7 24.61 4.66 -21.04
CA HIS A 7 25.22 3.65 -20.19
C HIS A 7 25.35 4.19 -18.76
N TYR A 8 24.85 3.41 -17.81
CA TYR A 8 24.97 3.66 -16.38
C TYR A 8 25.85 2.58 -15.76
N ASN A 9 26.44 2.89 -14.61
CA ASN A 9 27.19 1.92 -13.84
C ASN A 9 26.29 0.74 -13.44
N THR A 10 26.87 -0.44 -13.36
CA THR A 10 26.17 -1.63 -12.86
C THR A 10 25.67 -1.36 -11.44
N PRO A 11 24.36 -1.51 -11.17
CA PRO A 11 23.82 -1.30 -9.84
C PRO A 11 24.35 -2.31 -8.84
N ASP A 12 24.41 -1.92 -7.57
CA ASP A 12 24.73 -2.81 -6.46
C ASP A 12 23.53 -3.70 -6.11
N ASP A 13 23.75 -5.01 -6.17
CA ASP A 13 22.72 -6.02 -5.90
C ASP A 13 22.67 -6.47 -4.43
N SER A 14 23.46 -5.86 -3.54
CA SER A 14 23.54 -6.26 -2.13
C SER A 14 22.18 -6.25 -1.40
N ASN A 15 21.27 -5.36 -1.80
CA ASN A 15 19.98 -5.14 -1.12
C ASN A 15 18.79 -5.93 -1.72
N ILE A 16 19.02 -6.87 -2.64
CA ILE A 16 17.94 -7.59 -3.35
C ILE A 16 17.95 -9.12 -3.11
N ALA A 17 18.46 -9.55 -1.96
CA ALA A 17 18.57 -10.97 -1.61
C ALA A 17 17.22 -11.71 -1.62
N ASP A 18 16.14 -11.03 -1.26
CA ASP A 18 14.77 -11.54 -1.30
C ASP A 18 14.28 -11.78 -2.73
N LEU A 19 14.58 -10.88 -3.66
CA LEU A 19 14.28 -11.03 -5.09
C LEU A 19 15.09 -12.18 -5.71
N LYS A 20 16.36 -12.33 -5.31
CA LYS A 20 17.23 -13.44 -5.75
C LYS A 20 16.72 -14.81 -5.29
N ARG A 21 16.09 -14.87 -4.12
CA ARG A 21 15.50 -16.10 -3.59
C ARG A 21 14.16 -16.48 -4.25
N ASN A 22 13.47 -15.54 -4.89
CA ASN A 22 12.17 -15.80 -5.50
C ASN A 22 12.31 -16.57 -6.83
N ARG A 23 11.87 -17.83 -6.83
CA ARG A 23 11.99 -18.73 -8.00
C ARG A 23 11.25 -18.21 -9.25
N ILE A 24 10.12 -17.53 -9.09
CA ILE A 24 9.34 -17.00 -10.22
C ILE A 24 10.12 -15.85 -10.88
N LEU A 25 10.67 -14.94 -10.06
CA LEU A 25 11.48 -13.83 -10.58
C LEU A 25 12.75 -14.33 -11.25
N GLN A 26 13.43 -15.34 -10.67
CA GLN A 26 14.61 -15.94 -11.28
C GLN A 26 14.30 -16.67 -12.59
N PHE A 27 13.13 -17.33 -12.68
CA PHE A 27 12.66 -17.92 -13.93
C PHE A 27 12.43 -16.85 -15.01
N GLN A 28 11.74 -15.75 -14.65
CA GLN A 28 11.51 -14.62 -15.55
C GLN A 28 12.81 -13.97 -16.00
N HIS A 29 13.75 -13.76 -15.09
CA HIS A 29 15.06 -13.18 -15.38
C HIS A 29 15.86 -14.06 -16.35
N ARG A 30 15.93 -15.38 -16.10
CA ARG A 30 16.66 -16.33 -16.96
C ARG A 30 16.06 -16.45 -18.37
N HIS A 31 14.74 -16.38 -18.50
CA HIS A 31 14.03 -16.56 -19.78
C HIS A 31 13.48 -15.24 -20.35
N TYR A 32 14.01 -14.10 -19.91
CA TYR A 32 13.46 -12.78 -20.20
C TYR A 32 13.23 -12.54 -21.69
N LEU A 33 14.25 -12.77 -22.52
CA LEU A 33 14.17 -12.56 -23.97
C LEU A 33 13.06 -13.43 -24.61
N ALA A 34 13.01 -14.71 -24.24
CA ALA A 34 12.00 -15.63 -24.77
C ALA A 34 10.59 -15.22 -24.37
N LEU A 35 10.38 -14.89 -23.09
CA LEU A 35 9.07 -14.43 -22.58
C LEU A 35 8.64 -13.12 -23.26
N THR A 36 9.56 -12.17 -23.44
CA THR A 36 9.29 -10.90 -24.11
C THR A 36 8.89 -11.11 -25.57
N LEU A 37 9.57 -11.98 -26.32
CA LEU A 37 9.21 -12.28 -27.71
C LEU A 37 7.86 -13.00 -27.80
N VAL A 38 7.61 -13.98 -26.94
CA VAL A 38 6.34 -14.70 -26.90
C VAL A 38 5.18 -13.76 -26.56
N MET A 39 5.32 -12.90 -25.56
CA MET A 39 4.23 -12.01 -25.14
C MET A 39 3.98 -10.85 -26.10
N ASN A 40 5.02 -10.36 -26.81
CA ASN A 40 4.88 -9.18 -27.67
C ASN A 40 4.74 -9.48 -29.17
N LEU A 41 5.16 -10.68 -29.62
CA LEU A 41 4.98 -11.12 -31.01
C LEU A 41 4.11 -12.38 -31.07
N GLY A 42 4.42 -13.40 -30.27
CA GLY A 42 3.67 -14.66 -30.28
C GLY A 42 2.18 -14.48 -29.97
N LEU A 43 1.85 -13.80 -28.87
CA LEU A 43 0.47 -13.59 -28.44
C LEU A 43 -0.34 -12.75 -29.44
N PRO A 44 0.14 -11.58 -29.94
CA PRO A 44 -0.56 -10.85 -30.99
C PRO A 44 -0.74 -11.64 -32.29
N LEU A 45 0.25 -12.43 -32.71
CA LEU A 45 0.13 -13.28 -33.90
C LEU A 45 -0.93 -14.36 -33.71
N LEU A 46 -0.96 -15.04 -32.56
CA LEU A 46 -1.97 -16.06 -32.25
C LEU A 46 -3.39 -15.47 -32.24
N LEU A 47 -3.56 -14.30 -31.60
CA LEU A 47 -4.84 -13.58 -31.60
C LEU A 47 -5.23 -13.14 -33.01
N GLY A 48 -4.26 -12.73 -33.81
CA GLY A 48 -4.44 -12.38 -35.23
C GLY A 48 -4.90 -13.54 -36.08
N ILE A 49 -4.30 -14.72 -35.91
CA ILE A 49 -4.71 -15.96 -36.59
C ILE A 49 -6.13 -16.33 -36.17
N TRP A 50 -6.43 -16.29 -34.86
CA TRP A 50 -7.75 -16.63 -34.33
C TRP A 50 -8.85 -15.67 -34.81
N HIS A 51 -8.57 -14.37 -34.87
CA HIS A 51 -9.50 -13.34 -35.32
C HIS A 51 -9.55 -13.19 -36.85
N GLY A 52 -8.62 -13.81 -37.58
CA GLY A 52 -8.51 -13.70 -39.04
C GLY A 52 -7.86 -12.40 -39.55
N ASP A 53 -7.28 -11.59 -38.66
CA ASP A 53 -6.55 -10.35 -39.02
C ASP A 53 -5.21 -10.27 -38.27
N VAL A 54 -4.19 -10.89 -38.87
CA VAL A 54 -2.84 -10.95 -38.29
C VAL A 54 -2.19 -9.57 -38.22
N TRP A 55 -2.32 -8.77 -39.27
CA TRP A 55 -1.66 -7.47 -39.34
C TRP A 55 -2.32 -6.45 -38.41
N GLY A 56 -3.65 -6.43 -38.34
CA GLY A 56 -4.37 -5.57 -37.39
C GLY A 56 -4.00 -5.88 -35.94
N MET A 57 -3.99 -7.16 -35.56
CA MET A 57 -3.62 -7.56 -34.19
C MET A 57 -2.15 -7.28 -33.88
N LEU A 58 -1.23 -7.52 -34.82
CA LEU A 58 0.18 -7.23 -34.62
C LEU A 58 0.44 -5.72 -34.44
N LEU A 59 -0.20 -4.88 -35.26
CA LEU A 59 -0.04 -3.43 -35.18
C LEU A 59 -0.72 -2.84 -33.94
N LEU A 60 -1.93 -3.28 -33.59
CA LEU A 60 -2.68 -2.72 -32.46
C LEU A 60 -2.28 -3.34 -31.11
N ALA A 61 -2.40 -4.67 -30.96
CA ALA A 61 -2.13 -5.37 -29.71
C ALA A 61 -0.63 -5.61 -29.46
N GLY A 62 0.17 -5.66 -30.52
CA GLY A 62 1.64 -5.68 -30.43
C GLY A 62 2.22 -4.28 -30.29
N VAL A 63 2.33 -3.58 -31.42
CA VAL A 63 3.11 -2.34 -31.54
C VAL A 63 2.49 -1.16 -30.80
N LEU A 64 1.23 -0.81 -31.09
CA LEU A 64 0.58 0.37 -30.51
C LEU A 64 0.41 0.23 -29.00
N ARG A 65 -0.03 -0.94 -28.51
CA ARG A 65 -0.09 -1.24 -27.07
C ARG A 65 1.25 -1.00 -26.39
N LEU A 66 2.34 -1.51 -26.97
CA LEU A 66 3.69 -1.31 -26.44
C LEU A 66 4.08 0.16 -26.44
N PHE A 67 3.84 0.86 -27.55
CA PHE A 67 4.14 2.28 -27.69
C PHE A 67 3.43 3.09 -26.60
N LEU A 68 2.12 2.91 -26.43
CA LEU A 68 1.32 3.62 -25.43
C LEU A 68 1.75 3.25 -24.01
N GLY A 69 1.95 1.97 -23.71
CA GLY A 69 2.36 1.50 -22.39
C GLY A 69 3.70 2.09 -21.93
N HIS A 70 4.68 2.14 -22.84
CA HIS A 70 5.97 2.79 -22.56
C HIS A 70 5.80 4.29 -22.32
N HIS A 71 5.05 5.01 -23.14
CA HIS A 71 4.86 6.45 -22.98
C HIS A 71 4.15 6.80 -21.67
N VAL A 72 3.08 6.07 -21.32
CA VAL A 72 2.38 6.25 -20.04
C VAL A 72 3.33 6.01 -18.87
N THR A 73 4.10 4.92 -18.89
CA THR A 73 5.08 4.62 -17.82
C THR A 73 6.14 5.71 -17.70
N PHE A 74 6.66 6.20 -18.83
CA PHE A 74 7.70 7.24 -18.81
C PHE A 74 7.18 8.62 -18.47
N PHE A 75 5.89 8.91 -18.70
CA PHE A 75 5.27 10.15 -18.23
C PHE A 75 5.26 10.24 -16.70
N ILE A 76 5.22 9.13 -15.98
CA ILE A 76 5.30 9.16 -14.52
C ILE A 76 6.67 9.69 -14.10
N ASN A 77 7.74 9.18 -14.70
CA ASN A 77 9.12 9.59 -14.42
C ASN A 77 9.46 11.02 -14.89
N SER A 78 8.56 11.71 -15.60
CA SER A 78 8.77 13.09 -16.05
C SER A 78 7.68 14.03 -15.55
N LEU A 79 6.45 13.84 -16.02
CA LEU A 79 5.32 14.73 -15.77
C LEU A 79 4.88 14.70 -14.32
N ALA A 80 4.91 13.54 -13.64
CA ALA A 80 4.60 13.47 -12.20
C ALA A 80 5.69 14.13 -11.33
N HIS A 81 6.87 14.44 -11.89
CA HIS A 81 7.91 15.23 -11.24
C HIS A 81 7.89 16.71 -11.62
N PHE A 82 6.98 17.14 -12.49
CA PHE A 82 6.88 18.53 -12.97
C PHE A 82 5.53 19.16 -12.65
N TRP A 83 4.42 18.44 -12.87
CA TRP A 83 3.06 18.97 -12.81
C TRP A 83 2.19 18.27 -11.76
N GLY A 84 1.78 19.03 -10.75
CA GLY A 84 0.89 18.53 -9.69
C GLY A 84 1.08 19.27 -8.37
N ARG A 85 0.65 18.64 -7.27
CA ARG A 85 0.73 19.18 -5.91
C ARG A 85 1.72 18.36 -5.06
N GLN A 86 2.30 18.98 -4.04
CA GLN A 86 3.16 18.27 -3.07
C GLN A 86 2.55 18.35 -1.67
N PRO A 87 1.51 17.57 -1.38
CA PRO A 87 0.78 17.68 -0.11
C PRO A 87 1.49 17.02 1.08
N TYR A 88 2.50 16.16 0.87
CA TYR A 88 3.16 15.41 1.95
C TYR A 88 4.63 15.78 2.15
N THR A 89 5.39 16.01 1.08
CA THR A 89 6.82 16.38 1.20
C THR A 89 7.29 17.20 0.01
N SER A 90 8.23 18.11 0.22
CA SER A 90 8.98 18.78 -0.84
C SER A 90 10.45 18.36 -0.90
N LYS A 91 10.84 17.28 -0.22
CA LYS A 91 12.23 16.76 -0.22
C LYS A 91 12.66 16.23 -1.60
N ASN A 92 11.69 15.85 -2.43
CA ASN A 92 11.90 15.46 -3.82
C ASN A 92 10.95 16.22 -4.74
N SER A 93 11.10 16.03 -6.05
CA SER A 93 10.28 16.68 -7.07
C SER A 93 8.95 15.97 -7.35
N ALA A 94 8.66 14.83 -6.71
CA ALA A 94 7.45 14.04 -6.98
C ALA A 94 6.20 14.83 -6.59
N ARG A 95 5.15 14.76 -7.42
CA ARG A 95 3.90 15.50 -7.27
C ARG A 95 2.70 14.57 -7.46
N ASP A 96 1.64 14.83 -6.69
CA ASP A 96 0.33 14.21 -6.86
C ASP A 96 -0.47 14.92 -7.96
N ASN A 97 -1.02 14.14 -8.89
CA ASN A 97 -1.86 14.62 -9.98
C ASN A 97 -2.99 13.62 -10.28
N ASP A 98 -4.24 14.06 -10.07
CA ASP A 98 -5.43 13.22 -10.26
C ASP A 98 -5.63 12.82 -11.73
N LEU A 99 -5.30 13.70 -12.67
CA LEU A 99 -5.44 13.41 -14.11
C LEU A 99 -4.41 12.37 -14.55
N LEU A 100 -3.16 12.49 -14.08
CA LEU A 100 -2.15 11.47 -14.35
C LEU A 100 -2.54 10.14 -13.75
N ALA A 101 -3.12 10.13 -12.54
CA ALA A 101 -3.55 8.91 -11.88
C ALA A 101 -4.58 8.12 -12.72
N VAL A 102 -5.40 8.79 -13.54
CA VAL A 102 -6.32 8.09 -14.47
C VAL A 102 -5.55 7.33 -15.55
N PHE A 103 -4.59 7.99 -16.21
CA PHE A 103 -3.81 7.37 -17.28
C PHE A 103 -2.82 6.33 -16.78
N THR A 104 -2.35 6.48 -15.54
CA THR A 104 -1.31 5.63 -14.94
C THR A 104 -1.88 4.63 -13.93
N PHE A 105 -3.19 4.44 -13.94
CA PHE A 105 -3.89 3.48 -13.06
C PHE A 105 -3.58 3.66 -11.56
N GLY A 106 -3.39 4.91 -11.11
CA GLY A 106 -3.17 5.27 -9.71
C GLY A 106 -1.77 5.79 -9.40
N GLU A 107 -0.77 5.53 -10.24
CA GLU A 107 0.62 5.95 -9.98
C GLU A 107 0.84 7.48 -10.02
N GLY A 108 -0.18 8.25 -10.43
CA GLY A 108 -0.18 9.71 -10.40
C GLY A 108 -0.19 10.32 -8.99
N TYR A 109 -0.49 9.55 -7.95
CA TYR A 109 -0.31 9.96 -6.54
C TYR A 109 1.15 9.82 -6.08
N HIS A 110 2.04 10.45 -6.85
CA HIS A 110 3.47 10.20 -6.80
C HIS A 110 4.15 10.82 -5.57
N ASN A 111 3.66 11.96 -5.06
CA ASN A 111 4.21 12.56 -3.85
C ASN A 111 3.94 11.68 -2.62
N PHE A 112 2.77 11.06 -2.55
CA PHE A 112 2.47 10.07 -1.52
C PHE A 112 3.36 8.83 -1.67
N HIS A 113 3.40 8.25 -2.87
CA HIS A 113 4.16 7.02 -3.15
C HIS A 113 5.64 7.15 -2.76
N HIS A 114 6.29 8.26 -3.12
CA HIS A 114 7.70 8.48 -2.78
C HIS A 114 7.96 8.65 -1.28
N LEU A 115 7.02 9.22 -0.52
CA LEU A 115 7.20 9.37 0.93
C LEU A 115 6.85 8.07 1.69
N PHE A 116 5.89 7.32 1.18
CA PHE A 116 5.30 6.15 1.82
C PHE A 116 5.39 4.91 0.92
N GLU A 117 6.58 4.64 0.37
CA GLU A 117 6.86 3.58 -0.62
C GLU A 117 6.45 2.16 -0.18
N SER A 118 6.27 1.94 1.12
CA SER A 118 5.83 0.66 1.68
C SER A 118 4.31 0.48 1.76
N ASP A 119 3.51 1.52 1.51
CA ASP A 119 2.04 1.41 1.42
C ASP A 119 1.68 0.75 0.09
N TYR A 120 0.79 -0.24 0.13
CA TYR A 120 0.35 -0.92 -1.09
C TYR A 120 -0.50 -0.03 -2.01
N ARG A 121 -0.96 1.12 -1.52
CA ARG A 121 -1.84 2.07 -2.22
C ARG A 121 -1.02 3.27 -2.68
N ASN A 122 -1.30 3.73 -3.89
CA ASN A 122 -0.85 5.04 -4.34
C ASN A 122 -1.88 6.10 -3.93
N GLY A 123 -3.16 5.83 -4.21
CA GLY A 123 -4.28 6.68 -3.82
C GLY A 123 -4.87 6.31 -2.47
N ILE A 124 -4.49 7.00 -1.39
CA ILE A 124 -4.92 6.62 -0.02
C ILE A 124 -6.41 6.82 0.30
N ARG A 125 -7.09 7.76 -0.40
CA ARG A 125 -8.50 8.03 -0.13
C ARG A 125 -9.39 7.07 -0.89
N TRP A 126 -10.62 6.87 -0.41
CA TRP A 126 -11.55 5.97 -1.09
C TRP A 126 -11.92 6.47 -2.50
N TRP A 127 -12.00 7.79 -2.68
CA TRP A 127 -12.30 8.45 -3.97
C TRP A 127 -11.07 8.71 -4.84
N HIS A 128 -9.85 8.46 -4.33
CA HIS A 128 -8.66 8.54 -5.17
C HIS A 128 -8.70 7.40 -6.19
N TYR A 129 -8.61 7.75 -7.48
CA TYR A 129 -8.64 6.78 -8.57
C TYR A 129 -7.35 5.96 -8.56
N ASP A 130 -7.46 4.73 -8.07
CA ASP A 130 -6.36 3.78 -8.00
C ASP A 130 -6.94 2.37 -8.20
N PRO A 131 -7.11 1.95 -9.46
CA PRO A 131 -7.58 0.62 -9.80
C PRO A 131 -6.69 -0.49 -9.25
N THR A 132 -5.38 -0.26 -9.14
CA THR A 132 -4.44 -1.26 -8.61
C THR A 132 -4.71 -1.54 -7.13
N LYS A 133 -4.98 -0.50 -6.32
CA LYS A 133 -5.44 -0.64 -4.93
C LYS A 133 -6.69 -1.50 -4.84
N TRP A 134 -7.69 -1.25 -5.69
CA TRP A 134 -8.94 -2.01 -5.65
C TRP A 134 -8.72 -3.47 -6.07
N LEU A 135 -7.95 -3.70 -7.12
CA LEU A 135 -7.59 -5.04 -7.57
C LEU A 135 -6.89 -5.83 -6.46
N ILE A 136 -5.83 -5.27 -5.87
CA ILE A 136 -5.06 -5.91 -4.79
C ILE A 136 -5.97 -6.20 -3.58
N HIS A 137 -6.84 -5.26 -3.22
CA HIS A 137 -7.77 -5.43 -2.11
C HIS A 137 -8.79 -6.54 -2.38
N SER A 138 -9.37 -6.59 -3.58
CA SER A 138 -10.30 -7.66 -3.98
C SER A 138 -9.63 -9.03 -4.01
N LEU A 139 -8.37 -9.12 -4.49
CA LEU A 139 -7.58 -10.35 -4.47
C LEU A 139 -7.29 -10.85 -3.04
N SER A 140 -7.31 -9.95 -2.04
CA SER A 140 -7.15 -10.33 -0.63
C SER A 140 -8.35 -11.10 -0.10
N TRP A 141 -9.56 -10.82 -0.61
CA TRP A 141 -10.77 -11.57 -0.27
C TRP A 141 -10.70 -13.01 -0.79
N LEU A 142 -10.03 -13.20 -1.93
CA LEU A 142 -9.71 -14.51 -2.51
C LEU A 142 -8.49 -15.18 -1.88
N LYS A 143 -7.84 -14.55 -0.89
CA LYS A 143 -6.58 -14.99 -0.26
C LYS A 143 -5.40 -15.13 -1.24
N LEU A 144 -5.48 -14.49 -2.41
CA LEU A 144 -4.38 -14.43 -3.38
C LEU A 144 -3.32 -13.41 -2.97
N THR A 145 -3.71 -12.40 -2.18
CA THR A 145 -2.82 -11.44 -1.55
C THR A 145 -3.04 -11.45 -0.03
N SER A 146 -1.97 -11.18 0.72
CA SER A 146 -2.03 -11.10 2.19
C SER A 146 -1.04 -10.07 2.71
N ARG A 147 -1.20 -9.68 3.99
CA ARG A 147 -0.30 -8.71 4.67
C ARG A 147 -0.15 -7.38 3.93
N LEU A 148 -1.28 -6.84 3.43
CA LEU A 148 -1.31 -5.53 2.80
C LEU A 148 -0.83 -4.46 3.78
N ARG A 149 0.31 -3.83 3.46
CA ARG A 149 0.93 -2.82 4.31
C ARG A 149 0.29 -1.46 4.04
N THR A 150 -0.16 -0.78 5.08
CA THR A 150 -0.70 0.57 5.01
C THR A 150 0.05 1.49 5.94
N SER A 151 0.37 2.69 5.47
CA SER A 151 1.03 3.71 6.29
C SER A 151 0.12 4.18 7.43
N PRO A 152 0.65 4.33 8.66
CA PRO A 152 -0.14 4.80 9.80
C PRO A 152 -0.71 6.19 9.54
N GLN A 153 -2.01 6.37 9.81
CA GLN A 153 -2.68 7.65 9.56
C GLN A 153 -2.02 8.81 10.32
N GLU A 154 -1.50 8.56 11.53
CA GLU A 154 -0.71 9.52 12.31
C GLU A 154 0.45 10.11 11.50
N ARG A 155 1.27 9.25 10.88
CA ARG A 155 2.42 9.67 10.07
C ARG A 155 1.99 10.44 8.83
N ILE A 156 0.88 10.03 8.20
CA ILE A 156 0.32 10.70 7.03
C ILE A 156 -0.14 12.13 7.40
N GLU A 157 -0.86 12.28 8.52
CA GLU A 157 -1.31 13.59 8.98
C GLU A 157 -0.13 14.46 9.43
N GLN A 158 0.85 13.88 10.13
CA GLN A 158 2.08 14.60 10.51
C GLN A 158 2.80 15.16 9.27
N ALA A 159 3.00 14.35 8.22
CA ALA A 159 3.64 14.81 6.98
C ALA A 159 2.87 15.97 6.32
N LYS A 160 1.54 15.91 6.29
CA LYS A 160 0.72 17.02 5.78
C LYS A 160 0.86 18.29 6.62
N LEU A 161 0.91 18.17 7.95
CA LEU A 161 1.09 19.31 8.85
C LEU A 161 2.46 19.95 8.66
N GLU A 162 3.52 19.14 8.59
CA GLU A 162 4.88 19.58 8.30
C GLU A 162 4.93 20.34 6.97
N ARG A 163 4.31 19.79 5.91
CA ARG A 163 4.28 20.45 4.60
C ARG A 163 3.50 21.77 4.63
N ARG A 164 2.38 21.85 5.36
CA ARG A 164 1.62 23.10 5.52
C ARG A 164 2.43 24.15 6.26
N LEU A 165 3.16 23.76 7.31
CA LEU A 165 4.06 24.64 8.04
C LEU A 165 5.14 25.21 7.13
N GLU A 166 5.81 24.35 6.35
CA GLU A 166 6.84 24.78 5.39
C GLU A 166 6.30 25.80 4.37
N VAL A 167 5.13 25.53 3.78
CA VAL A 167 4.49 26.45 2.83
C VAL A 167 4.11 27.78 3.50
N ALA A 168 3.56 27.74 4.71
CA ALA A 168 3.18 28.94 5.44
C ALA A 168 4.41 29.79 5.81
N LYS A 169 5.49 29.18 6.29
CA LYS A 169 6.77 29.85 6.55
C LYS A 169 7.32 30.51 5.29
N GLN A 170 7.32 29.80 4.16
CA GLN A 170 7.76 30.37 2.88
C GLN A 170 6.93 31.59 2.46
N LYS A 171 5.60 31.53 2.62
CA LYS A 171 4.73 32.67 2.31
C LYS A 171 4.99 33.89 3.21
N ILE A 172 5.23 33.67 4.50
CA ILE A 172 5.56 34.73 5.45
C ILE A 172 6.91 35.37 5.07
N LEU A 173 7.91 34.56 4.73
CA LEU A 173 9.23 35.05 4.32
C LEU A 173 9.22 35.80 2.98
N CYS A 174 8.39 35.38 2.03
CA CYS A 174 8.24 36.06 0.73
C CYS A 174 7.29 37.27 0.77
N GLY A 175 6.47 37.40 1.82
CA GLY A 175 5.55 38.52 2.00
C GLY A 175 6.21 39.74 2.65
N GLN A 176 5.99 40.94 2.08
CA GLN A 176 6.53 42.21 2.59
C GLN A 176 5.84 42.71 3.88
N GLN A 177 5.94 41.99 4.99
CA GLN A 177 5.58 42.54 6.32
C GLN A 177 6.80 42.59 7.24
N SER A 178 7.68 43.56 6.97
CA SER A 178 9.01 43.72 7.57
C SER A 178 9.04 44.14 9.05
N GLY A 179 7.92 44.08 9.78
CA GLY A 179 7.84 44.46 11.20
C GLY A 179 7.75 43.29 12.18
N ASP A 180 6.97 42.24 11.83
CA ASP A 180 6.57 41.17 12.76
C ASP A 180 6.83 39.75 12.24
N THR A 181 7.64 39.58 11.20
CA THR A 181 7.93 38.27 10.58
C THR A 181 8.37 37.23 11.61
N GLU A 182 9.27 37.59 12.52
CA GLU A 182 9.75 36.67 13.55
C GLU A 182 8.66 36.26 14.55
N GLN A 183 7.80 37.20 14.94
CA GLN A 183 6.68 36.92 15.85
C GLN A 183 5.66 35.98 15.19
N TRP A 184 5.31 36.22 13.92
CA TRP A 184 4.42 35.33 13.16
C TRP A 184 5.01 33.94 12.96
N LEU A 185 6.31 33.84 12.67
CA LEU A 185 6.99 32.56 12.56
C LEU A 185 7.01 31.80 13.89
N ALA A 186 7.26 32.49 15.00
CA ALA A 186 7.24 31.90 16.34
C ALA A 186 5.82 31.44 16.74
N LEU A 187 4.80 32.25 16.48
CA LEU A 187 3.41 31.89 16.71
C LEU A 187 3.02 30.66 15.88
N LEU A 188 3.33 30.67 14.59
CA LEU A 188 3.04 29.56 13.70
C LEU A 188 3.74 28.26 14.15
N GLN A 189 5.00 28.36 14.58
CA GLN A 189 5.77 27.23 15.10
C GLN A 189 5.15 26.66 16.39
N SER A 190 4.78 27.52 17.33
CA SER A 190 4.19 27.09 18.60
C SER A 190 2.80 26.45 18.43
N GLU A 191 1.95 26.99 17.55
CA GLU A 191 0.65 26.35 17.24
C GLU A 191 0.82 25.01 16.52
N TYR A 192 1.82 24.91 15.63
CA TYR A 192 2.19 23.64 15.00
C TYR A 192 2.61 22.59 16.04
N GLU A 193 3.47 22.95 16.99
CA GLU A 193 3.94 22.04 18.04
C GLU A 193 2.79 21.58 18.94
N ARG A 194 1.90 22.51 19.32
CA ARG A 194 0.69 22.18 20.09
C ARG A 194 -0.21 21.21 19.34
N LEU A 195 -0.47 21.46 18.05
CA LEU A 195 -1.29 20.59 17.22
C LEU A 195 -0.64 19.20 17.03
N LEU A 196 0.68 19.14 16.82
CA LEU A 196 1.41 17.90 16.70
C LEU A 196 1.35 17.07 17.98
N GLN A 197 1.44 17.70 19.15
CA GLN A 197 1.29 17.03 20.43
C GLN A 197 -0.12 16.46 20.62
N GLN A 198 -1.15 17.23 20.29
CA GLN A 198 -2.54 16.75 20.33
C GLN A 198 -2.78 15.57 19.38
N LEU A 199 -2.23 15.64 18.16
CA LEU A 199 -2.29 14.58 17.16
C LEU A 199 -1.69 13.27 17.69
N LYS A 200 -0.46 13.34 18.22
CA LYS A 200 0.23 12.18 18.81
C LYS A 200 -0.56 11.58 19.97
N SER A 201 -1.02 12.41 20.90
CA SER A 201 -1.83 11.97 22.04
C SER A 201 -3.13 11.29 21.61
N TYR A 202 -3.81 11.83 20.59
CA TYR A 202 -5.02 11.23 20.04
C TYR A 202 -4.77 9.85 19.44
N TYR A 203 -3.74 9.70 18.60
CA TYR A 203 -3.43 8.41 17.97
C TYR A 203 -2.90 7.39 18.96
N GLN A 204 -2.13 7.82 19.97
CA GLN A 204 -1.70 6.97 21.07
C GLN A 204 -2.92 6.42 21.85
N MET A 205 -3.84 7.30 22.28
CA MET A 205 -5.06 6.88 22.98
C MET A 205 -5.93 5.95 22.13
N ARG A 206 -6.02 6.22 20.81
CA ARG A 206 -6.74 5.34 19.88
C ARG A 206 -6.10 3.96 19.77
N LYS A 207 -4.77 3.88 19.76
CA LYS A 207 -4.02 2.61 19.74
C LYS A 207 -4.27 1.81 21.02
N ASP A 208 -4.21 2.48 22.16
CA ASP A 208 -4.47 1.87 23.47
C ASP A 208 -5.92 1.35 23.56
N LEU A 209 -6.88 2.12 23.06
CA LEU A 209 -8.28 1.69 22.96
C LEU A 209 -8.46 0.44 22.09
N LEU A 210 -7.77 0.37 20.94
CA LEU A 210 -7.81 -0.81 20.07
C LEU A 210 -7.19 -2.04 20.75
N GLU A 211 -6.09 -1.85 21.49
CA GLU A 211 -5.45 -2.92 22.25
C GLU A 211 -6.36 -3.44 23.37
N LEU A 212 -7.02 -2.54 24.11
CA LEU A 212 -8.00 -2.91 25.13
C LEU A 212 -9.18 -3.68 24.54
N LYS A 213 -9.73 -3.23 23.40
CA LYS A 213 -10.79 -3.97 22.69
C LYS A 213 -10.33 -5.36 22.26
N ARG A 214 -9.10 -5.50 21.77
CA ARG A 214 -8.52 -6.80 21.41
C ARG A 214 -8.40 -7.72 22.64
N LYS A 215 -7.90 -7.19 23.76
CA LYS A 215 -7.83 -7.95 25.04
C LYS A 215 -9.21 -8.38 25.50
N ALA A 216 -10.21 -7.51 25.45
CA ALA A 216 -11.58 -7.83 25.83
C ALA A 216 -12.18 -8.98 24.98
N VAL A 217 -11.95 -8.97 23.65
CA VAL A 217 -12.37 -10.08 22.77
C VAL A 217 -11.66 -11.38 23.16
N TYR A 218 -10.37 -11.33 23.46
CA TYR A 218 -9.60 -12.49 23.89
C TYR A 218 -10.11 -13.06 25.22
N CYS A 219 -10.34 -12.21 26.23
CA CYS A 219 -10.91 -12.66 27.51
C CYS A 219 -12.31 -13.28 27.34
N LYS A 220 -13.16 -12.70 26.48
CA LYS A 220 -14.49 -13.26 26.16
C LYS A 220 -14.37 -14.64 25.50
N TYR A 221 -13.41 -14.80 24.59
CA TYR A 221 -13.12 -16.09 23.96
C TYR A 221 -12.63 -17.12 24.98
N GLU A 222 -11.69 -16.77 25.86
CA GLU A 222 -11.19 -17.68 26.90
C GLU A 222 -12.30 -18.09 27.88
N ALA A 223 -13.13 -17.15 28.33
CA ALA A 223 -14.26 -17.45 29.21
C ALA A 223 -15.24 -18.44 28.55
N LEU A 224 -15.53 -18.25 27.26
CA LEU A 224 -16.40 -19.16 26.50
C LEU A 224 -15.78 -20.55 26.32
N ARG A 225 -14.48 -20.61 26.03
CA ARG A 225 -13.71 -21.87 25.92
C ARG A 225 -13.72 -22.65 27.23
N LEU A 226 -13.48 -21.97 28.36
CA LEU A 226 -13.49 -22.58 29.69
C LEU A 226 -14.89 -23.09 30.04
N ARG A 227 -15.94 -22.31 29.75
CA ARG A 227 -17.33 -22.72 29.99
C ARG A 227 -17.69 -24.00 29.21
N LEU A 228 -17.37 -24.05 27.93
CA LEU A 228 -17.58 -25.26 27.10
C LEU A 228 -16.83 -26.47 27.68
N SER A 229 -15.57 -26.29 28.06
CA SER A 229 -14.76 -27.36 28.65
C SER A 229 -15.36 -27.87 29.98
N CYS A 230 -15.86 -26.97 30.83
CA CYS A 230 -16.55 -27.35 32.07
C CYS A 230 -17.85 -28.12 31.80
N ASP A 231 -18.64 -27.70 30.82
CA ASP A 231 -19.89 -28.36 30.45
C ASP A 231 -19.63 -29.78 29.88
N GLU A 232 -18.60 -29.94 29.04
CA GLU A 232 -18.15 -31.25 28.52
C GLU A 232 -17.68 -32.18 29.65
N LEU A 233 -16.82 -31.69 30.54
CA LEU A 233 -16.33 -32.47 31.68
C LEU A 233 -17.48 -32.86 32.63
N LYS A 234 -18.43 -31.96 32.87
CA LYS A 234 -19.61 -32.24 33.69
C LYS A 234 -20.50 -33.31 33.07
N ALA A 235 -20.70 -33.28 31.75
CA ALA A 235 -21.45 -34.31 31.03
C ALA A 235 -20.75 -35.67 31.11
N ALA A 236 -19.44 -35.71 30.85
CA ALA A 236 -18.62 -36.92 30.94
C ALA A 236 -18.65 -37.52 32.36
N PHE A 237 -18.46 -36.66 33.38
CA PHE A 237 -18.54 -37.07 34.78
C PHE A 237 -19.92 -37.66 35.14
N THR A 238 -21.00 -37.04 34.66
CA THR A 238 -22.37 -37.52 34.93
C THR A 238 -22.60 -38.91 34.31
N ILE A 239 -22.11 -39.13 33.09
CA ILE A 239 -22.18 -40.44 32.41
C ILE A 239 -21.36 -41.47 33.20
N GLN A 240 -20.12 -41.14 33.55
CA GLN A 240 -19.24 -42.06 34.26
C GLN A 240 -19.76 -42.41 35.66
N ARG A 241 -20.34 -41.44 36.38
CA ARG A 241 -21.01 -41.67 37.67
C ARG A 241 -22.18 -42.64 37.53
N ARG A 242 -23.02 -42.51 36.48
CA ARG A 242 -24.13 -43.45 36.22
C ARG A 242 -23.63 -44.86 35.94
N ASN A 243 -22.57 -44.98 35.13
CA ASN A 243 -21.95 -46.26 34.81
C ASN A 243 -21.38 -46.93 36.07
N TRP A 244 -20.70 -46.16 36.92
CA TRP A 244 -20.17 -46.64 38.19
C TRP A 244 -21.27 -47.17 39.10
N LEU A 245 -22.33 -46.38 39.33
CA LEU A 245 -23.45 -46.78 40.18
C LEU A 245 -24.11 -48.08 39.70
N ARG A 246 -24.33 -48.21 38.38
CA ARG A 246 -24.89 -49.43 37.75
C ARG A 246 -23.98 -50.65 37.95
N LEU A 247 -22.66 -50.47 37.88
CA LEU A 247 -21.70 -51.54 38.08
C LEU A 247 -21.67 -51.97 39.56
N THR A 248 -21.63 -51.01 40.49
CA THR A 248 -21.61 -51.32 41.93
C THR A 248 -22.90 -51.95 42.43
N SER A 249 -24.07 -51.62 41.87
CA SER A 249 -25.33 -52.25 42.25
C SER A 249 -25.45 -53.72 41.85
N GLN A 250 -24.55 -54.23 40.99
CA GLN A 250 -24.50 -55.66 40.66
C GLN A 250 -23.78 -56.49 41.73
N PHE A 251 -23.03 -55.83 42.63
CA PHE A 251 -22.23 -56.47 43.67
C PHE A 251 -22.75 -56.20 45.10
N ALA A 252 -23.89 -55.52 45.23
CA ALA A 252 -24.58 -55.22 46.48
C ALA A 252 -25.89 -56.01 46.55
#